data_AF-A0AAV0R1C9-F1
#
_entry.id   AF-A0AAV0R1C9-F1
#
_cell.length_a   1.000
_cell.length_b   1.000
_cell.length_c   1.000
_cell.angle_alpha   90.00
_cell.angle_beta   90.00
_cell.angle_gamma   90.00
#
_symmetry.space_group_name_H-M   'P 1'
#
loop_
_entity.id
_entity.type
_entity.pdbx_description
1 polymer ?
#
loop_
_entity_poly.entity_id
_entity_poly.type
_entity_poly.pdbx_seq_one_letter_code
_entity_poly.pdbx_strand_id
1 'polypeptide(L)'
;MASNLQIVVSFLVCGMAMVDAISHSDSIRSGNFSAVAAGHGVCRSVVEPQGYSCSEHKVTTKDGYILSMQRLASMSGSRSRKPVLLQHGLFMDGMTWFLLPPGQNLAFLLADNGYDVWIIHGRGSKYSRGHVSYDLDDRAYWDWSWDELAALDLPATVDYIYNQTKQKMHFVGHSQVNILKIPKLLF
;
A
#
# COMPACT_ATOMS: atom_id res chain seq x y z
N MET A 1 -5.07 -33.35 -17.43
CA MET A 1 -4.41 -32.28 -18.20
C MET A 1 -3.91 -31.25 -17.20
N ALA A 2 -2.62 -31.28 -16.89
CA ALA A 2 -2.01 -30.34 -15.95
C ALA A 2 -1.59 -29.09 -16.75
N SER A 3 -2.24 -27.96 -16.52
CA SER A 3 -1.83 -26.67 -17.08
C SER A 3 -0.75 -26.06 -16.18
N ASN A 4 0.47 -26.02 -16.70
CA ASN A 4 1.62 -25.35 -16.11
C ASN A 4 1.31 -23.86 -15.94
N LEU A 5 1.12 -23.41 -14.69
CA LEU A 5 1.06 -21.98 -14.37
C LEU A 5 2.48 -21.51 -14.03
N GLN A 6 3.07 -20.73 -14.93
CA GLN A 6 4.37 -20.12 -14.71
C GLN A 6 4.27 -19.10 -13.57
N ILE A 7 4.97 -19.37 -12.46
CA ILE A 7 5.24 -18.38 -11.44
C ILE A 7 6.26 -17.41 -12.04
N VAL A 8 5.80 -16.23 -12.46
CA VAL A 8 6.69 -15.14 -12.87
C VAL A 8 7.27 -14.51 -11.60
N VAL A 9 8.39 -15.06 -11.12
CA VAL A 9 9.21 -14.44 -10.08
C VAL A 9 9.99 -13.30 -10.74
N SER A 10 9.41 -12.10 -10.76
CA SER A 10 10.11 -10.92 -11.27
C SER A 10 11.02 -10.38 -10.16
N PHE A 11 12.29 -10.78 -10.18
CA PHE A 11 13.34 -10.13 -9.39
C PHE A 11 13.69 -8.79 -10.05
N LEU A 12 12.92 -7.75 -9.72
CA LEU A 12 13.37 -6.39 -10.03
C LEU A 12 14.42 -5.98 -9.00
N VAL A 13 15.67 -6.36 -9.26
CA VAL A 13 16.82 -5.71 -8.64
C VAL A 13 16.91 -4.34 -9.30
N CYS A 14 16.28 -3.32 -8.71
CA CYS A 14 16.52 -1.93 -9.11
C CYS A 14 17.91 -1.51 -8.60
N GLY A 15 18.94 -2.08 -9.22
CA GLY A 15 20.32 -1.66 -9.07
C GLY A 15 20.59 -0.51 -10.01
N MET A 16 20.87 0.66 -9.44
CA MET A 16 21.53 1.81 -10.09
C MET A 16 20.82 2.38 -11.33
N ALA A 17 19.74 3.13 -11.09
CA ALA A 17 19.36 4.24 -11.97
C ALA A 17 19.08 5.51 -11.13
N MET A 18 20.02 5.84 -10.23
CA MET A 18 19.98 7.09 -9.45
C MET A 18 20.90 8.19 -10.00
N VAL A 19 21.52 8.02 -11.18
CA VAL A 19 22.47 9.02 -11.71
C VAL A 19 21.98 9.70 -13.00
N ASP A 20 21.17 9.06 -13.84
CA ASP A 20 20.70 9.70 -15.09
C ASP A 20 19.39 10.48 -14.95
N ALA A 21 18.65 10.32 -13.84
CA ALA A 21 17.40 11.05 -13.62
C ALA A 21 17.61 12.49 -13.11
N ILE A 22 18.86 12.88 -12.78
CA ILE A 22 19.19 14.20 -12.23
C ILE A 22 19.30 15.27 -13.34
N SER A 23 19.47 14.87 -14.61
CA SER A 23 19.70 15.82 -15.71
C SER A 23 18.46 16.24 -16.49
N HIS A 24 17.26 15.72 -16.15
CA HIS A 24 16.00 16.06 -16.85
C HIS A 24 14.82 16.42 -15.93
N SER A 25 15.07 16.72 -14.65
CA SER A 25 14.02 17.05 -13.68
C SER A 25 13.84 18.56 -13.45
N ASP A 26 13.69 19.36 -14.50
CA ASP A 26 13.28 20.78 -14.36
C ASP A 26 11.76 20.98 -14.51
N SER A 27 10.95 19.91 -14.51
CA SER A 27 9.48 20.03 -14.56
C SER A 27 8.68 19.11 -13.63
N ILE A 28 9.29 18.47 -12.62
CA ILE A 28 8.53 17.77 -11.58
C ILE A 28 7.89 18.82 -10.65
N ARG A 29 6.72 19.26 -11.10
CA ARG A 29 5.66 20.04 -10.45
C ARG A 29 5.74 20.00 -8.92
N SER A 30 6.21 21.09 -8.32
CA SER A 30 6.24 21.36 -6.87
C SER A 30 4.86 21.39 -6.17
N GLY A 31 3.78 21.06 -6.89
CA GLY A 31 2.41 21.14 -6.40
C GLY A 31 1.94 19.97 -5.53
N ASN A 32 2.45 18.74 -5.74
CA ASN A 32 1.86 17.55 -5.10
C ASN A 32 2.39 17.26 -3.68
N PHE A 33 3.66 17.55 -3.38
CA PHE A 33 4.19 17.36 -2.02
C PHE A 33 3.72 18.44 -1.03
N SER A 34 3.39 19.64 -1.52
CA SER A 34 2.96 20.78 -0.71
C SER A 34 1.57 20.58 -0.07
N ALA A 35 0.68 19.79 -0.67
CA ALA A 35 -0.68 19.55 -0.15
C ALA A 35 -0.72 18.59 1.05
N VAL A 36 0.16 17.57 1.07
CA VAL A 36 0.31 16.66 2.23
C VAL A 36 0.83 17.41 3.46
N ALA A 37 1.62 18.47 3.26
CA ALA A 37 2.09 19.35 4.33
C ALA A 37 0.96 20.23 4.93
N ALA A 38 -0.16 20.41 4.21
CA ALA A 38 -1.30 21.22 4.66
C ALA A 38 -2.28 20.46 5.58
N GLY A 39 -1.87 19.30 6.14
CA GLY A 39 -2.70 18.48 7.04
C GLY A 39 -3.78 17.64 6.34
N HIS A 40 -3.82 17.64 5.01
CA HIS A 40 -4.71 16.78 4.24
C HIS A 40 -4.13 15.36 4.09
N GLY A 41 -4.98 14.34 4.22
CA GLY A 41 -4.61 12.94 4.04
C GLY A 41 -4.07 12.61 2.63
N VAL A 42 -3.61 11.37 2.45
CA VAL A 42 -3.07 10.86 1.18
C VAL A 42 -4.13 10.93 0.10
N CYS A 43 -5.37 10.53 0.40
CA CYS A 43 -6.48 10.55 -0.55
C CYS A 43 -6.69 11.93 -1.19
N ARG A 44 -6.87 12.96 -0.35
CA ARG A 44 -7.14 14.32 -0.83
C ARG A 44 -5.95 14.98 -1.51
N SER A 45 -4.74 14.67 -1.05
CA SER A 45 -3.51 15.28 -1.57
C SER A 45 -3.01 14.62 -2.87
N VAL A 46 -3.28 13.33 -3.05
CA VAL A 46 -2.61 12.51 -4.07
C VAL A 46 -3.60 11.86 -5.03
N VAL A 47 -4.70 11.29 -4.53
CA VAL A 47 -5.58 10.41 -5.30
C VAL A 47 -6.74 11.18 -5.93
N GLU A 48 -7.47 11.97 -5.15
CA GLU A 48 -8.62 12.76 -5.62
C GLU A 48 -8.26 13.76 -6.73
N PRO A 49 -7.10 14.47 -6.69
CA PRO A 49 -6.70 15.37 -7.78
C PRO A 49 -6.46 14.65 -9.12
N GLN A 50 -6.29 13.33 -9.11
CA GLN A 50 -6.14 12.51 -10.31
C GLN A 50 -7.50 12.02 -10.86
N GLY A 51 -8.61 12.36 -10.20
CA GLY A 51 -9.96 11.97 -10.63
C GLY A 51 -10.41 10.59 -10.15
N TYR A 52 -9.85 10.08 -9.06
CA TYR A 52 -10.23 8.79 -8.46
C TYR A 52 -10.96 9.01 -7.13
N SER A 53 -11.89 8.10 -6.80
CA SER A 53 -12.49 8.08 -5.46
C SER A 53 -11.51 7.44 -4.47
N CYS A 54 -11.42 8.00 -3.26
CA CYS A 54 -10.49 7.51 -2.24
C CYS A 54 -11.09 7.63 -0.84
N SER A 55 -10.82 6.64 0.01
CA SER A 55 -11.14 6.70 1.44
C SER A 55 -9.94 6.27 2.29
N GLU A 56 -9.78 6.96 3.41
CA GLU A 56 -8.75 6.68 4.42
C GLU A 56 -9.31 5.70 5.46
N HIS A 57 -8.51 4.70 5.82
CA HIS A 57 -8.87 3.68 6.78
C HIS A 57 -7.77 3.53 7.83
N LYS A 58 -8.18 3.12 9.03
CA LYS A 58 -7.25 2.75 10.11
C LYS A 58 -7.53 1.32 10.55
N VAL A 59 -6.46 0.55 10.73
CA VAL A 59 -6.51 -0.82 11.22
C VAL A 59 -5.66 -0.92 12.48
N THR A 60 -6.25 -1.41 13.56
CA THR A 60 -5.50 -1.68 14.80
C THR A 60 -5.12 -3.15 14.85
N THR A 61 -3.83 -3.40 14.95
CA THR A 61 -3.24 -4.74 15.11
C THR A 61 -3.46 -5.27 16.53
N LYS A 62 -3.27 -6.58 16.75
CA LYS A 62 -3.49 -7.19 18.07
C LYS A 62 -2.56 -6.66 19.15
N ASP A 63 -1.33 -6.31 18.78
CA ASP A 63 -0.33 -5.73 19.67
C ASP A 63 -0.47 -4.21 19.83
N GLY A 64 -1.35 -3.56 19.05
CA GLY A 64 -1.77 -2.19 19.31
C GLY A 64 -1.28 -1.14 18.31
N TYR A 65 -0.53 -1.51 17.28
CA TYR A 65 -0.16 -0.59 16.19
C TYR A 65 -1.38 -0.20 15.37
N ILE A 66 -1.46 1.08 15.01
CA ILE A 66 -2.53 1.67 14.20
C ILE A 66 -1.96 1.94 12.80
N LEU A 67 -2.35 1.09 11.86
CA LEU A 67 -1.94 1.13 10.47
C LEU A 67 -2.89 2.02 9.65
N SER A 68 -2.34 2.91 8.85
CA SER A 68 -3.08 3.68 7.85
C SER A 68 -3.19 2.92 6.54
N MET A 69 -4.34 3.02 5.88
CA MET A 69 -4.58 2.45 4.56
C MET A 69 -5.43 3.38 3.70
N GLN A 70 -5.19 3.35 2.40
CA GLN A 70 -6.02 4.02 1.41
C GLN A 70 -6.76 2.98 0.58
N ARG A 71 -8.05 3.22 0.38
CA ARG A 71 -8.87 2.46 -0.55
C ARG A 71 -9.20 3.36 -1.72
N LEU A 72 -8.86 2.95 -2.94
CA LEU A 72 -9.17 3.69 -4.15
C LEU A 72 -9.96 2.85 -5.15
N ALA A 73 -10.86 3.51 -5.87
CA ALA A 73 -11.63 2.92 -6.95
C ALA A 73 -11.91 3.97 -8.03
N SER A 74 -12.05 3.52 -9.28
CA SER A 74 -12.48 4.38 -10.38
C SER A 74 -13.91 4.88 -10.15
N MET A 75 -14.17 6.16 -10.46
CA MET A 75 -15.46 6.80 -10.25
C MET A 75 -16.62 6.20 -11.08
N SER A 76 -16.32 5.48 -12.17
CA SER A 76 -17.32 5.05 -13.17
C SER A 76 -17.70 3.56 -13.14
N GLY A 77 -17.30 2.78 -12.13
CA GLY A 77 -17.42 1.32 -12.14
C GLY A 77 -18.52 0.67 -11.28
N SER A 78 -18.78 -0.62 -11.57
CA SER A 78 -19.72 -1.54 -10.91
C SER A 78 -19.59 -1.62 -9.38
N ARG A 79 -20.70 -1.82 -8.65
CA ARG A 79 -20.73 -1.95 -7.18
C ARG A 79 -19.94 -3.13 -6.61
N SER A 80 -19.70 -4.19 -7.40
CA SER A 80 -18.93 -5.35 -6.97
C SER A 80 -17.59 -5.38 -7.70
N ARG A 81 -16.55 -4.92 -7.01
CA ARG A 81 -15.15 -4.90 -7.50
C ARG A 81 -14.34 -5.88 -6.67
N LYS A 82 -13.45 -6.63 -7.33
CA LYS A 82 -12.57 -7.60 -6.67
C LYS A 82 -11.46 -6.84 -5.92
N PRO A 83 -11.22 -7.11 -4.62
CA PRO A 83 -10.20 -6.37 -3.88
C PRO A 83 -8.78 -6.78 -4.27
N VAL A 84 -7.86 -5.81 -4.30
CA VAL A 84 -6.42 -6.02 -4.47
C VAL A 84 -5.67 -5.26 -3.38
N LEU A 85 -4.90 -5.97 -2.56
CA LEU A 85 -4.03 -5.37 -1.55
C LEU A 85 -2.62 -5.18 -2.11
N LEU A 86 -2.13 -3.94 -2.08
CA LEU A 86 -0.80 -3.53 -2.49
C LEU A 86 0.06 -3.24 -1.24
N GLN A 87 1.11 -4.02 -1.04
CA GLN A 87 2.03 -3.90 0.09
C GLN A 87 3.42 -3.45 -0.39
N HIS A 88 3.92 -2.36 0.20
CA HIS A 88 5.23 -1.80 -0.11
C HIS A 88 6.38 -2.63 0.49
N GLY A 89 7.60 -2.44 -0.02
CA GLY A 89 8.82 -3.09 0.45
C GLY A 89 9.46 -2.45 1.69
N LEU A 90 10.62 -2.97 2.07
CA LEU A 90 11.44 -2.47 3.18
C LEU A 90 11.89 -1.02 2.95
N PHE A 91 11.88 -0.22 4.02
CA PHE A 91 12.22 1.22 4.04
C PHE A 91 11.33 2.10 3.15
N MET A 92 10.16 1.60 2.77
CA MET A 92 9.18 2.33 1.99
C MET A 92 7.89 2.55 2.79
N ASP A 93 6.93 3.24 2.18
CA ASP A 93 5.55 3.28 2.62
C ASP A 93 4.59 3.18 1.41
N GLY A 94 3.29 3.19 1.68
CA GLY A 94 2.23 3.10 0.66
C GLY A 94 2.32 4.14 -0.47
N MET A 95 2.99 5.28 -0.25
CA MET A 95 3.19 6.31 -1.29
C MET A 95 3.97 5.81 -2.51
N THR A 96 4.71 4.71 -2.36
CA THR A 96 5.40 4.03 -3.47
C THR A 96 4.44 3.74 -4.63
N TRP A 97 3.19 3.37 -4.31
CA TRP A 97 2.16 3.08 -5.29
C TRP A 97 1.51 4.34 -5.89
N PHE A 98 2.04 5.53 -5.60
CA PHE A 98 1.58 6.81 -6.15
C PHE A 98 2.69 7.65 -6.81
N LEU A 99 3.89 7.10 -6.97
CA LEU A 99 5.04 7.86 -7.49
C LEU A 99 4.98 8.13 -9.00
N LEU A 100 4.28 7.28 -9.75
CA LEU A 100 4.12 7.43 -11.20
C LEU A 100 2.78 8.09 -11.56
N PRO A 101 2.69 8.76 -12.74
CA PRO A 101 1.42 9.27 -13.27
C PRO A 101 0.38 8.17 -13.48
N PRO A 102 -0.94 8.47 -13.46
CA PRO A 102 -2.02 7.47 -13.54
C PRO A 102 -1.87 6.42 -14.64
N GLY A 103 -1.49 6.82 -15.85
CA GLY A 103 -1.34 5.89 -16.98
C GLY A 103 -0.16 4.91 -16.90
N GLN A 104 0.72 5.04 -15.91
CA GLN A 104 1.88 4.13 -15.70
C GLN A 104 1.92 3.55 -14.28
N ASN A 105 0.92 3.88 -13.46
CA ASN A 105 0.92 3.55 -12.06
C ASN A 105 -0.02 2.37 -11.78
N LEU A 106 0.51 1.32 -11.16
CA LEU A 106 -0.23 0.09 -10.93
C LEU A 106 -1.55 0.30 -10.16
N ALA A 107 -1.56 1.16 -9.13
CA ALA A 107 -2.77 1.38 -8.33
C ALA A 107 -3.89 2.01 -9.15
N PHE A 108 -3.55 3.03 -9.95
CA PHE A 108 -4.50 3.71 -10.82
C PHE A 108 -4.97 2.81 -11.98
N LEU A 109 -4.04 2.09 -12.62
CA LEU A 109 -4.36 1.13 -13.68
C LEU A 109 -5.29 0.01 -13.17
N LEU A 110 -5.07 -0.53 -11.97
CA LEU A 110 -5.97 -1.51 -11.37
C LEU A 110 -7.36 -0.92 -11.11
N ALA A 111 -7.44 0.30 -10.57
CA ALA A 111 -8.71 0.98 -10.33
C ALA A 111 -9.50 1.20 -11.64
N ASP A 112 -8.82 1.61 -12.71
CA ASP A 112 -9.42 1.80 -14.05
C ASP A 112 -9.88 0.48 -14.67
N ASN A 113 -9.21 -0.62 -14.36
CA ASN A 113 -9.60 -1.97 -14.78
C ASN A 113 -10.64 -2.62 -13.84
N GLY A 114 -11.30 -1.85 -12.98
CA GLY A 114 -12.45 -2.30 -12.20
C GLY A 114 -12.11 -3.04 -10.90
N TYR A 115 -10.88 -2.94 -10.41
CA TYR A 115 -10.50 -3.49 -9.10
C TYR A 115 -10.81 -2.49 -7.97
N ASP A 116 -11.00 -3.04 -6.76
CA ASP A 116 -11.07 -2.29 -5.50
C ASP A 116 -9.70 -2.31 -4.85
N VAL A 117 -8.95 -1.23 -4.99
CA VAL A 117 -7.51 -1.23 -4.65
C VAL A 117 -7.33 -0.74 -3.22
N TRP A 118 -6.57 -1.50 -2.45
CA TRP A 118 -6.21 -1.22 -1.07
C TRP A 118 -4.71 -1.08 -0.97
N ILE A 119 -4.23 0.03 -0.40
CA ILE A 119 -2.82 0.30 -0.15
C ILE A 119 -2.63 0.41 1.35
N ILE A 120 -1.66 -0.32 1.88
CA ILE A 120 -1.32 -0.32 3.31
C ILE A 120 -0.02 0.42 3.53
N HIS A 121 0.05 1.17 4.63
CA HIS A 121 1.28 1.69 5.21
C HIS A 121 1.68 0.82 6.41
N GLY A 122 2.85 0.19 6.36
CA GLY A 122 3.35 -0.68 7.43
C GLY A 122 3.67 0.10 8.71
N ARG A 123 3.64 -0.57 9.88
CA ARG A 123 3.96 0.03 11.18
C ARG A 123 5.30 0.79 11.16
N GLY A 124 5.37 1.91 11.87
CA GLY A 124 6.55 2.78 11.93
C GLY A 124 6.77 3.68 10.70
N SER A 125 6.11 3.40 9.57
CA SER A 125 6.14 4.29 8.40
C SER A 125 5.44 5.62 8.68
N LYS A 126 5.70 6.64 7.84
CA LYS A 126 5.22 8.02 8.04
C LYS A 126 3.73 8.12 8.39
N TYR A 127 2.89 7.27 7.80
CA TYR A 127 1.43 7.30 7.95
C TYR A 127 0.89 6.31 8.99
N SER A 128 1.73 5.44 9.54
CA SER A 128 1.36 4.39 10.51
C SER A 128 2.21 4.48 11.78
N ARG A 129 2.27 5.69 12.34
CA ARG A 129 3.02 6.05 13.55
C ARG A 129 2.18 6.05 14.83
N GLY A 130 1.01 5.42 14.80
CA GLY A 130 0.13 5.33 15.97
C GLY A 130 0.30 4.00 16.70
N HIS A 131 0.18 4.03 18.02
CA HIS A 131 0.04 2.85 18.87
C HIS A 131 -0.96 3.17 20.01
N VAL A 132 -1.66 2.16 20.53
CA VAL A 132 -2.65 2.36 21.60
C VAL A 132 -2.04 2.62 22.98
N SER A 133 -0.77 2.26 23.17
CA SER A 133 -0.11 2.29 24.49
C SER A 133 1.30 2.89 24.52
N TYR A 134 1.92 3.14 23.37
CA TYR A 134 3.32 3.59 23.29
C TYR A 134 3.42 4.83 22.41
N ASP A 135 4.30 5.75 22.79
CA ASP A 135 4.67 6.89 21.98
C ASP A 135 5.89 6.57 21.10
N LEU A 136 6.16 7.40 20.10
CA LEU A 136 7.27 7.18 19.17
C LEU A 136 8.65 7.27 19.84
N ASP A 137 8.75 7.91 21.00
CA ASP A 137 9.98 8.02 21.77
C ASP A 137 10.22 6.78 22.66
N ASP A 138 9.20 5.93 22.84
CA ASP A 138 9.33 4.69 23.60
C ASP A 138 10.10 3.65 22.79
N ARG A 139 11.16 3.10 23.37
CA ARG A 139 11.90 1.99 22.74
C ARG A 139 11.00 0.79 22.43
N ALA A 140 9.98 0.54 23.25
CA ALA A 140 9.01 -0.53 23.06
C ALA A 140 8.17 -0.37 21.78
N TYR A 141 7.96 0.86 21.28
CA TYR A 141 7.31 1.12 20.00
C TYR A 141 8.13 0.60 18.80
N TRP A 142 9.46 0.47 18.96
CA TRP A 142 10.35 0.04 17.89
C TRP A 142 10.83 -1.41 18.04
N ASP A 143 10.34 -2.12 19.06
CA ASP A 143 10.72 -3.50 19.35
C ASP A 143 9.87 -4.49 18.54
N TRP A 144 10.05 -4.48 17.22
CA TRP A 144 9.41 -5.41 16.30
C TRP A 144 10.32 -5.71 15.12
N SER A 145 10.01 -6.80 14.43
CA SER A 145 10.72 -7.29 13.26
C SER A 145 9.74 -7.66 12.16
N TRP A 146 10.24 -8.35 11.13
CA TRP A 146 9.43 -8.90 10.04
C TRP A 146 8.41 -9.94 10.52
N ASP A 147 8.68 -10.59 11.65
CA ASP A 147 7.81 -11.61 12.21
C ASP A 147 6.47 -10.99 12.64
N GLU A 148 6.49 -9.83 13.30
CA GLU A 148 5.28 -9.09 13.68
C GLU A 148 4.52 -8.58 12.45
N LEU A 149 5.22 -8.15 11.39
CA LEU A 149 4.55 -7.73 10.15
C LEU A 149 3.77 -8.90 9.52
N ALA A 150 4.36 -10.09 9.48
CA ALA A 150 3.72 -11.28 8.94
C ALA A 150 2.60 -11.82 9.84
N ALA A 151 2.81 -11.82 11.16
CA ALA A 151 1.92 -12.44 12.12
C ALA A 151 0.77 -11.53 12.58
N LEU A 152 0.94 -10.20 12.52
CA LEU A 152 0.03 -9.23 13.13
C LEU A 152 -0.51 -8.21 12.11
N ASP A 153 0.36 -7.54 11.33
CA ASP A 153 -0.07 -6.48 10.38
C ASP A 153 -0.88 -7.04 9.21
N LEU A 154 -0.33 -8.05 8.55
CA LEU A 154 -0.96 -8.68 7.39
C LEU A 154 -2.30 -9.31 7.74
N PRO A 155 -2.43 -10.14 8.80
CA PRO A 155 -3.72 -10.70 9.18
C PRO A 155 -4.75 -9.64 9.56
N ALA A 156 -4.35 -8.60 10.32
CA ALA A 156 -5.27 -7.52 10.70
C ALA A 156 -5.81 -6.78 9.47
N THR A 157 -4.93 -6.48 8.51
CA THR A 157 -5.30 -5.82 7.25
C THR A 157 -6.19 -6.70 6.37
N VAL A 158 -5.82 -7.96 6.19
CA VAL A 158 -6.61 -8.92 5.39
C VAL A 158 -7.99 -9.13 6.00
N ASP A 159 -8.08 -9.33 7.32
CA ASP A 159 -9.36 -9.51 8.00
C ASP A 159 -10.22 -8.22 7.91
N TYR A 160 -9.61 -7.03 8.00
CA TYR A 160 -10.31 -5.75 7.79
C TYR A 160 -10.91 -5.65 6.38
N ILE A 161 -10.11 -5.86 5.34
CA ILE A 161 -10.56 -5.77 3.94
C ILE A 161 -11.64 -6.81 3.65
N TYR A 162 -11.46 -8.05 4.12
CA TYR A 162 -12.48 -9.09 3.97
C TYR A 162 -13.78 -8.69 4.67
N ASN A 163 -13.72 -8.07 5.84
CA ASN A 163 -14.91 -7.63 6.55
C ASN A 163 -15.66 -6.51 5.84
N GLN A 164 -14.95 -5.61 5.16
CA GLN A 164 -15.53 -4.52 4.38
C GLN A 164 -16.14 -5.01 3.06
N THR A 165 -15.48 -5.95 2.39
CA THR A 165 -15.80 -6.33 1.00
C THR A 165 -16.55 -7.64 0.87
N LYS A 166 -16.47 -8.50 1.91
CA LYS A 166 -16.95 -9.89 1.93
C LYS A 166 -16.42 -10.74 0.76
N GLN A 167 -15.21 -10.42 0.29
CA GLN A 167 -14.58 -11.07 -0.86
C GLN A 167 -13.14 -11.47 -0.54
N LYS A 168 -12.71 -12.61 -1.10
CA LYS A 168 -11.27 -12.93 -1.23
C LYS A 168 -10.58 -11.86 -2.07
N MET A 169 -9.33 -11.52 -1.75
CA MET A 169 -8.55 -10.47 -2.42
C MET A 169 -7.32 -11.03 -3.14
N HIS A 170 -6.85 -10.31 -4.14
CA HIS A 170 -5.49 -10.50 -4.66
C HIS A 170 -4.49 -9.75 -3.78
N PHE A 171 -3.26 -10.25 -3.74
CA PHE A 171 -2.17 -9.62 -3.00
C PHE A 171 -0.99 -9.37 -3.93
N VAL A 172 -0.46 -8.16 -3.88
CA VAL A 172 0.74 -7.76 -4.62
C VAL A 172 1.72 -7.16 -3.63
N GLY A 173 2.88 -7.80 -3.48
CA GLY A 173 3.98 -7.36 -2.62
C GLY A 173 5.20 -6.95 -3.43
N HIS A 174 5.83 -5.84 -3.06
CA HIS A 174 7.11 -5.42 -3.63
C HIS A 174 8.30 -5.85 -2.74
N SER A 175 9.34 -6.42 -3.36
CA SER A 175 10.61 -6.77 -2.70
C SER A 175 10.43 -7.73 -1.50
N GLN A 176 10.89 -7.35 -0.31
CA GLN A 176 10.94 -8.16 0.91
C GLN A 176 9.59 -8.77 1.33
N VAL A 177 8.48 -8.16 0.92
CA VAL A 177 7.14 -8.64 1.21
C VAL A 177 6.90 -10.07 0.72
N ASN A 178 7.58 -10.48 -0.36
CA ASN A 178 7.45 -11.83 -0.93
C ASN A 178 8.03 -12.93 -0.02
N ILE A 179 8.81 -12.57 0.99
CA ILE A 179 9.38 -13.49 1.98
C ILE A 179 8.39 -13.77 3.11
N LEU A 180 7.41 -12.89 3.31
CA LEU A 180 6.39 -13.07 4.35
C LEU A 180 5.56 -14.29 3.96
N LYS A 181 5.64 -15.36 4.77
CA LYS A 181 4.85 -16.57 4.57
C LYS A 181 3.42 -16.25 4.99
N ILE A 182 2.60 -15.76 4.07
CA ILE A 182 1.22 -15.34 4.34
C ILE A 182 0.38 -16.61 4.59
N PRO A 183 0.04 -16.96 5.85
CA PRO A 183 -0.57 -18.25 6.16
C PRO A 183 -2.04 -18.34 5.69
N LYS A 184 -2.59 -17.21 5.24
CA LYS A 184 -4.02 -16.96 5.04
C LYS A 184 -4.35 -16.28 3.71
N LEU A 185 -3.51 -16.45 2.69
CA LEU A 185 -3.97 -16.21 1.31
C LEU A 185 -4.93 -17.33 0.96
N LEU A 186 -6.21 -17.10 1.28
CA LEU A 186 -7.32 -17.90 0.78
C LEU A 186 -7.35 -17.77 -0.74
N PHE A 187 -6.59 -18.63 -1.43
CA PHE A 187 -6.84 -18.95 -2.84
C PHE A 187 -8.25 -19.52 -2.96
#